data_AF-A0A418VYW5-F1
#
_entry.id   AF-A0A418VYW5-F1
#
_cell.length_a   1.000
_cell.length_b   1.000
_cell.length_c   1.000
_cell.angle_alpha   90.00
_cell.angle_beta   90.00
_cell.angle_gamma   90.00
#
_symmetry.space_group_name_H-M   'P 1'
#
loop_
_entity.id
_entity.type
_entity.pdbx_description
1 polymer ?
#
loop_
_entity_poly.entity_id
_entity_poly.type
_entity_poly.pdbx_seq_one_letter_code
_entity_poly.pdbx_strand_id
1 'polypeptide(L)'
;MAQIGEAQVLAALKSITDPDRGGDIVSLGMLSGLVVRDGHVAFSIEVDPKRGAQAEPVRHAAEKAVEALPGVLSVTAVLTAHRAAPQAAAPAPKGGHGHAHAHGPAEQKPLVPGVKFIVAVASGKGGVGKSTTSVNLALALAANGRKVGLLDADIYGPSMPRMMGIAGRPNSPDGKRLEPMENFGIKVMSMGFLVAEDTPMIWRGPMVMSALQQMLRDVNWGDLDVLVVDMPPGTGDAQLTMAQQVPLAGAVIVSTPQDIALLDARKGLNMFRRVDVPVLGIIENMSYFCCPNCGHRTDIFSHGGARKEADDLGMEFLGEIPLHLSIRETSDQGQPIVVSQPDSEHAKVYRQIATRLWDKISGGGRVAPKIVVQ
;
A
#
# COMPACT_ATOMS: atom_id res chain seq x y z
N MET A 1 0.70 12.24 -40.00
CA MET A 1 1.51 11.01 -39.93
C MET A 1 0.55 9.83 -39.95
N ALA A 2 0.82 8.77 -40.71
CA ALA A 2 -0.06 7.60 -40.72
C ALA A 2 -0.09 7.00 -39.31
N GLN A 3 -1.28 6.78 -38.76
CA GLN A 3 -1.44 6.10 -37.47
C GLN A 3 -1.03 4.64 -37.63
N ILE A 4 -0.14 4.16 -36.75
CA ILE A 4 0.24 2.76 -36.72
C ILE A 4 -0.94 1.90 -36.26
N GLY A 5 -1.23 0.82 -36.99
CA GLY A 5 -2.31 -0.10 -36.69
C GLY A 5 -1.85 -1.39 -36.03
N GLU A 6 -2.75 -2.06 -35.30
CA GLU A 6 -2.50 -3.35 -34.64
C GLU A 6 -1.95 -4.42 -35.61
N ALA A 7 -2.42 -4.44 -36.85
CA ALA A 7 -1.96 -5.39 -37.86
C ALA A 7 -0.45 -5.22 -38.21
N GLN A 8 0.05 -3.98 -38.18
CA GLN A 8 1.47 -3.70 -38.44
C GLN A 8 2.35 -4.13 -37.27
N VAL A 9 1.87 -3.92 -36.04
CA VAL A 9 2.54 -4.40 -34.82
C VAL A 9 2.56 -5.93 -34.78
N LEU A 10 1.44 -6.60 -35.06
CA LEU A 10 1.38 -8.07 -35.13
C LEU A 10 2.32 -8.63 -36.19
N ALA A 11 2.44 -7.98 -37.34
CA ALA A 11 3.39 -8.40 -38.38
C ALA A 11 4.85 -8.31 -37.92
N ALA A 12 5.22 -7.26 -37.18
CA ALA A 12 6.55 -7.12 -36.59
C ALA A 12 6.82 -8.18 -35.52
N LEU A 13 5.83 -8.43 -34.64
CA LEU A 13 5.94 -9.45 -33.59
C LEU A 13 6.02 -10.87 -34.14
N LYS A 14 5.44 -11.13 -35.32
CA LYS A 14 5.55 -12.43 -36.01
C LYS A 14 6.98 -12.77 -36.45
N SER A 15 7.88 -11.78 -36.49
CA SER A 15 9.31 -12.02 -36.79
C SER A 15 10.10 -12.54 -35.58
N ILE A 16 9.50 -12.57 -34.39
CA ILE A 16 10.16 -12.95 -33.14
C ILE A 16 9.88 -14.42 -32.84
N THR A 17 10.93 -15.23 -32.86
CA THR A 17 10.89 -16.67 -32.56
C THR A 17 11.10 -16.93 -31.07
N ASP A 18 10.28 -17.79 -30.47
CA ASP A 18 10.55 -18.37 -29.15
C ASP A 18 11.60 -19.50 -29.31
N PRO A 19 12.79 -19.39 -28.69
CA PRO A 19 13.89 -20.33 -28.89
C PRO A 19 13.59 -21.74 -28.38
N ASP A 20 12.63 -21.91 -27.46
CA ASP A 20 12.31 -23.19 -26.84
C ASP A 20 11.16 -23.92 -27.54
N ARG A 21 10.19 -23.17 -28.10
CA ARG A 21 9.03 -23.71 -28.83
C ARG A 21 9.23 -23.75 -30.34
N GLY A 22 10.29 -23.12 -30.86
CA GLY A 22 10.67 -23.19 -32.28
C GLY A 22 9.69 -22.53 -33.25
N GLY A 23 8.80 -21.67 -32.76
CA GLY A 23 7.78 -20.95 -33.54
C GLY A 23 7.72 -19.47 -33.15
N ASP A 24 7.01 -18.66 -33.95
CA ASP A 24 6.87 -17.23 -33.65
C ASP A 24 5.86 -16.97 -32.52
N ILE A 25 6.11 -15.92 -31.74
CA ILE A 25 5.31 -15.59 -30.54
C ILE A 25 3.84 -15.29 -30.85
N VAL A 26 3.49 -14.90 -32.09
CA VAL A 26 2.10 -14.65 -32.50
C VAL A 26 1.39 -15.97 -32.77
N SER A 27 1.97 -16.83 -33.61
CA SER A 27 1.41 -18.14 -33.96
C SER A 27 1.40 -19.12 -32.79
N LEU A 28 2.30 -18.96 -31.83
CA LEU A 28 2.28 -19.71 -30.57
C LEU A 28 1.23 -19.20 -29.56
N GLY A 29 0.46 -18.16 -29.91
CA GLY A 29 -0.58 -17.60 -29.05
C GLY A 29 -0.02 -16.99 -27.76
N MET A 30 1.25 -16.57 -27.76
CA MET A 30 1.91 -16.03 -26.58
C MET A 30 1.59 -14.55 -26.37
N LEU A 31 0.91 -13.87 -27.30
CA LEU A 31 0.59 -12.46 -27.17
C LEU A 31 -0.80 -12.26 -26.58
N SER A 32 -0.89 -11.47 -25.52
CA SER A 32 -2.16 -11.01 -24.96
C SER A 32 -2.13 -9.51 -24.66
N GLY A 33 -3.31 -8.89 -24.69
CA GLY A 33 -3.46 -7.47 -24.35
C GLY A 33 -2.71 -6.50 -25.27
N LEU A 34 -2.59 -6.79 -26.57
CA LEU A 34 -2.04 -5.85 -27.54
C LEU A 34 -2.94 -4.62 -27.63
N VAL A 35 -2.36 -3.44 -27.38
CA VAL A 35 -3.02 -2.14 -27.50
C VAL A 35 -2.11 -1.21 -28.27
N VAL A 36 -2.66 -0.55 -29.30
CA VAL A 36 -1.98 0.48 -30.08
C VAL A 36 -2.77 1.78 -29.98
N ARG A 37 -2.20 2.83 -29.40
CA ARG A 37 -2.88 4.12 -29.23
C ARG A 37 -1.90 5.28 -29.37
N ASP A 38 -2.18 6.17 -30.31
CA ASP A 38 -1.43 7.43 -30.50
C ASP A 38 0.11 7.23 -30.61
N GLY A 39 0.53 6.10 -31.20
CA GLY A 39 1.95 5.72 -31.33
C GLY A 39 2.53 4.96 -30.13
N HIS A 40 1.78 4.77 -29.06
CA HIS A 40 2.19 3.95 -27.92
C HIS A 40 1.69 2.51 -28.09
N VAL A 41 2.59 1.54 -27.96
CA VAL A 41 2.28 0.11 -28.13
C VAL A 41 2.57 -0.65 -26.84
N ALA A 42 1.59 -1.40 -26.35
CA ALA A 42 1.76 -2.27 -25.19
C ALA A 42 1.20 -3.66 -25.47
N PHE A 43 1.90 -4.70 -25.01
CA PHE A 43 1.44 -6.09 -25.10
C PHE A 43 2.11 -6.95 -24.01
N SER A 44 1.49 -8.08 -23.70
CA SER A 44 2.05 -9.09 -22.81
C SER A 44 2.51 -10.31 -23.60
N ILE A 45 3.63 -10.90 -23.21
CA ILE A 45 4.13 -12.18 -23.72
C ILE A 45 3.95 -13.23 -22.62
N GLU A 46 3.06 -14.18 -22.86
CA GLU A 46 2.72 -15.27 -21.97
C GLU A 46 3.79 -16.36 -22.01
N VAL A 47 4.42 -16.59 -20.86
CA VAL A 47 5.49 -17.57 -20.69
C VAL A 47 5.22 -18.48 -19.50
N ASP A 48 5.81 -19.68 -19.52
CA ASP A 48 5.73 -20.59 -18.37
C ASP A 48 6.37 -19.91 -17.13
N PRO A 49 5.77 -19.98 -15.93
CA PRO A 49 6.33 -19.43 -14.70
C PRO A 49 7.78 -19.87 -14.40
N LYS A 50 8.18 -21.06 -14.84
CA LYS A 50 9.56 -21.57 -14.67
C LYS A 50 10.56 -20.91 -15.63
N ARG A 51 10.08 -20.20 -16.66
CA ARG A 51 10.84 -19.65 -17.78
C ARG A 51 10.90 -18.11 -17.78
N GLY A 52 10.27 -17.43 -16.82
CA GLY A 52 10.19 -15.97 -16.77
C GLY A 52 11.55 -15.27 -16.99
N ALA A 53 12.59 -15.65 -16.25
CA ALA A 53 13.92 -15.05 -16.39
C ALA A 53 14.64 -15.42 -17.71
N GLN A 54 14.29 -16.56 -18.32
CA GLN A 54 14.91 -17.05 -19.56
C GLN A 54 14.26 -16.47 -20.81
N ALA A 55 13.03 -15.97 -20.70
CA ALA A 55 12.28 -15.36 -21.81
C ALA A 55 12.54 -13.84 -21.97
N GLU A 56 13.38 -13.26 -21.12
CA GLU A 56 13.77 -11.84 -21.20
C GLU A 56 14.38 -11.43 -22.56
N PRO A 57 15.21 -12.27 -23.23
CA PRO A 57 15.68 -11.96 -24.58
C PRO A 57 14.54 -11.87 -25.61
N VAL A 58 13.49 -12.68 -25.46
CA VAL A 58 12.32 -12.67 -26.34
C VAL A 58 11.52 -11.38 -26.13
N ARG A 59 11.36 -10.95 -24.86
CA ARG A 59 10.74 -9.67 -24.49
C ARG A 59 11.48 -8.49 -25.12
N HIS A 60 12.79 -8.41 -24.95
CA HIS A 60 13.62 -7.34 -25.54
C HIS A 60 13.58 -7.35 -27.07
N ALA A 61 13.61 -8.52 -27.70
CA ALA A 61 13.55 -8.62 -29.16
C ALA A 61 12.20 -8.12 -29.69
N ALA A 62 11.10 -8.45 -29.00
CA ALA A 62 9.76 -7.97 -29.32
C ALA A 62 9.61 -6.45 -29.16
N GLU A 63 10.15 -5.87 -28.08
CA GLU A 63 10.14 -4.41 -27.89
C GLU A 63 10.89 -3.71 -29.02
N LYS A 64 12.11 -4.16 -29.32
CA LYS A 64 12.96 -3.57 -30.35
C LYS A 64 12.33 -3.65 -31.74
N ALA A 65 11.67 -4.76 -32.07
CA ALA A 65 11.00 -4.93 -33.36
C ALA A 65 9.82 -3.98 -33.54
N VAL A 66 9.07 -3.71 -32.48
CA VAL A 66 7.93 -2.79 -32.51
C VAL A 66 8.40 -1.34 -32.45
N GLU A 67 9.45 -1.03 -31.69
CA GLU A 67 10.02 0.32 -31.57
C GLU A 67 10.59 0.81 -32.92
N ALA A 68 11.07 -0.11 -33.75
CA ALA A 68 11.55 0.20 -35.09
C ALA A 68 10.44 0.56 -36.11
N LEU A 69 9.16 0.43 -35.75
CA LEU A 69 8.06 0.73 -36.66
C LEU A 69 7.82 2.25 -36.78
N PRO A 70 7.69 2.78 -38.01
CA PRO A 70 7.35 4.18 -38.22
C PRO A 70 6.01 4.55 -37.54
N GLY A 71 6.04 5.57 -36.67
CA GLY A 71 4.87 6.03 -35.92
C GLY A 71 4.76 5.48 -34.50
N VAL A 72 5.71 4.65 -34.04
CA VAL A 72 5.82 4.23 -32.65
C VAL A 72 6.64 5.26 -31.85
N LEU A 73 6.07 5.72 -30.74
CA LEU A 73 6.67 6.65 -29.79
C LEU A 73 7.20 5.93 -28.53
N SER A 74 6.58 4.81 -28.15
CA SER A 74 7.07 3.96 -27.07
C SER A 74 6.52 2.54 -27.18
N VAL A 75 7.29 1.57 -26.70
CA VAL A 75 6.85 0.17 -26.57
C VAL A 75 6.97 -0.30 -25.13
N THR A 76 6.03 -1.11 -24.68
CA THR A 76 6.12 -1.83 -23.40
C THR A 76 5.70 -3.27 -23.61
N ALA A 77 6.64 -4.21 -23.48
CA ALA A 77 6.36 -5.63 -23.45
C ALA A 77 6.55 -6.16 -22.03
N VAL A 78 5.55 -6.87 -21.50
CA VAL A 78 5.61 -7.48 -20.17
C VAL A 78 5.58 -9.00 -20.31
N LEU A 79 6.46 -9.71 -19.59
CA LEU A 79 6.35 -11.16 -19.47
C LEU A 79 5.30 -11.49 -18.42
N THR A 80 4.23 -12.16 -18.83
CA THR A 80 3.18 -12.62 -17.93
C THR A 80 3.24 -14.13 -17.81
N ALA A 81 3.12 -14.65 -16.60
CA ALA A 81 3.07 -16.09 -16.36
C ALA A 81 1.70 -16.43 -15.78
N HIS A 82 0.77 -16.88 -16.63
CA HIS A 82 -0.50 -17.38 -16.14
C HIS A 82 -0.33 -18.81 -15.60
N ARG A 83 -0.57 -18.99 -14.29
CA ARG A 83 -1.08 -20.27 -13.79
C ARG A 83 -2.46 -20.43 -14.42
N ALA A 84 -2.64 -21.45 -15.26
CA ALA A 84 -3.97 -21.86 -15.69
C ALA A 84 -4.83 -22.09 -14.42
N ALA A 85 -5.98 -21.43 -14.37
CA ALA A 85 -6.99 -21.70 -13.36
C ALA A 85 -7.29 -23.22 -13.34
N PRO A 86 -7.55 -23.85 -12.18
CA PRO A 86 -8.03 -25.22 -12.19
C PRO A 86 -9.36 -25.25 -12.93
N GLN A 87 -9.39 -25.90 -14.09
CA GLN A 87 -10.63 -26.28 -14.74
C GLN A 87 -11.47 -27.06 -13.73
N ALA A 88 -12.72 -26.62 -13.55
CA ALA A 88 -13.71 -27.34 -12.77
C ALA A 88 -13.88 -28.75 -13.36
N ALA A 89 -13.24 -29.73 -12.74
CA ALA A 89 -13.45 -31.14 -13.06
C ALA A 89 -14.77 -31.58 -12.45
N ALA A 90 -15.67 -32.08 -13.31
CA ALA A 90 -16.88 -32.78 -12.91
C ALA A 90 -16.53 -34.00 -12.02
N PRO A 91 -17.39 -34.38 -11.05
CA PRO A 91 -17.08 -35.45 -10.12
C PRO A 91 -17.25 -36.83 -10.79
N ALA A 92 -16.22 -37.65 -10.70
CA ALA A 92 -16.25 -39.08 -11.03
C ALA A 92 -15.65 -39.91 -9.87
N PRO A 93 -16.04 -41.19 -9.73
CA PRO A 93 -16.24 -41.82 -8.43
C PRO A 93 -14.99 -42.42 -7.77
N LYS A 94 -15.13 -42.65 -6.46
CA LYS A 94 -14.14 -43.20 -5.53
C LYS A 94 -13.55 -44.54 -5.97
N GLY A 95 -12.22 -44.67 -5.85
CA GLY A 95 -11.53 -45.96 -5.74
C GLY A 95 -10.00 -45.85 -5.67
N GLY A 96 -9.40 -46.46 -4.65
CA GLY A 96 -8.09 -47.11 -4.75
C GLY A 96 -6.82 -46.31 -4.40
N HIS A 97 -6.32 -46.57 -3.19
CA HIS A 97 -4.93 -46.52 -2.68
C HIS A 97 -3.78 -46.02 -3.57
N GLY A 98 -2.98 -45.09 -3.04
CA GLY A 98 -1.62 -44.80 -3.53
C GLY A 98 -0.92 -43.70 -2.74
N HIS A 99 0.09 -44.09 -1.95
CA HIS A 99 1.02 -43.30 -1.12
C HIS A 99 1.23 -41.82 -1.50
N ALA A 100 0.82 -40.91 -0.60
CA ALA A 100 1.21 -39.50 -0.65
C ALA A 100 2.38 -39.26 0.31
N HIS A 101 3.55 -38.93 -0.26
CA HIS A 101 4.62 -38.28 0.49
C HIS A 101 4.12 -36.94 1.01
N ALA A 102 4.04 -36.82 2.33
CA ALA A 102 3.70 -35.58 3.02
C ALA A 102 4.83 -34.57 2.79
N HIS A 103 4.66 -33.66 1.83
CA HIS A 103 5.33 -32.38 1.89
C HIS A 103 4.65 -31.56 2.99
N GLY A 104 5.34 -31.40 4.12
CA GLY A 104 4.92 -30.50 5.19
C GLY A 104 4.69 -29.08 4.67
N PRO A 105 3.85 -28.29 5.34
CA PRO A 105 3.53 -26.95 4.89
C PRO A 105 4.83 -26.13 4.82
N ALA A 106 5.13 -25.60 3.64
CA ALA A 106 6.22 -24.65 3.46
C ALA A 106 6.01 -23.48 4.41
N GLU A 107 6.98 -23.23 5.29
CA GLU A 107 6.99 -22.06 6.17
C GLU A 107 6.92 -20.80 5.29
N GLN A 108 5.76 -20.15 5.28
CA GLN A 108 5.61 -18.85 4.65
C GLN A 108 6.49 -17.86 5.44
N LYS A 109 7.54 -17.36 4.80
CA LYS A 109 8.38 -16.32 5.37
C LYS A 109 7.50 -15.11 5.76
N PRO A 110 7.70 -14.50 6.94
CA PRO A 110 6.96 -13.31 7.34
C PRO A 110 7.12 -12.21 6.28
N LEU A 111 6.01 -11.57 5.90
CA LEU A 111 5.98 -10.58 4.82
C LEU A 111 6.93 -9.40 5.08
N VAL A 112 7.08 -9.02 6.35
CA VAL A 112 7.98 -7.95 6.79
C VAL A 112 8.86 -8.50 7.94
N PRO A 113 10.06 -9.03 7.64
CA PRO A 113 10.94 -9.60 8.66
C PRO A 113 11.35 -8.55 9.72
N GLY A 114 11.39 -8.97 11.00
CA GLY A 114 11.83 -8.11 12.12
C GLY A 114 10.76 -7.20 12.72
N VAL A 115 9.56 -7.13 12.12
CA VAL A 115 8.46 -6.29 12.61
C VAL A 115 7.49 -7.09 13.48
N LYS A 116 7.27 -6.66 14.73
CA LYS A 116 6.34 -7.35 15.66
C LYS A 116 4.87 -7.11 15.33
N PHE A 117 4.48 -5.86 15.09
CA PHE A 117 3.10 -5.48 14.77
C PHE A 117 3.04 -4.58 13.54
N ILE A 118 2.06 -4.81 12.67
CA ILE A 118 1.77 -3.93 11.54
C ILE A 118 0.39 -3.32 11.76
N VAL A 119 0.30 -2.00 11.84
CA VAL A 119 -0.97 -1.27 12.07
C VAL A 119 -1.29 -0.43 10.85
N ALA A 120 -2.45 -0.68 10.25
CA ALA A 120 -2.96 0.12 9.14
C ALA A 120 -3.68 1.37 9.67
N VAL A 121 -3.41 2.53 9.09
CA VAL A 121 -4.17 3.77 9.30
C VAL A 121 -4.97 4.03 8.03
N ALA A 122 -6.28 3.99 8.15
CA ALA A 122 -7.21 4.09 7.02
C ALA A 122 -8.19 5.24 7.19
N SER A 123 -8.74 5.71 6.09
CA SER A 123 -9.85 6.66 6.08
C SER A 123 -10.82 6.31 4.97
N GLY A 124 -12.11 6.54 5.21
CA GLY A 124 -13.13 6.24 4.21
C GLY A 124 -13.20 7.27 3.07
N LYS A 125 -12.57 8.44 3.22
CA LYS A 125 -12.45 9.48 2.19
C LYS A 125 -11.08 10.19 2.25
N GLY A 126 -10.73 10.87 1.16
CA GLY A 126 -9.57 11.78 1.11
C GLY A 126 -9.81 13.06 1.92
N GLY A 127 -8.73 13.70 2.37
CA GLY A 127 -8.79 15.02 3.01
C GLY A 127 -9.15 15.04 4.51
N VAL A 128 -9.35 13.90 5.16
CA VAL A 128 -9.63 13.84 6.62
C VAL A 128 -8.37 14.00 7.51
N GLY A 129 -7.20 14.20 6.91
CA GLY A 129 -5.93 14.29 7.64
C GLY A 129 -5.35 12.94 8.08
N LYS A 130 -5.64 11.87 7.34
CA LYS A 130 -5.11 10.51 7.56
C LYS A 130 -3.57 10.52 7.64
N SER A 131 -2.87 11.00 6.61
CA SER A 131 -1.40 11.00 6.57
C SER A 131 -0.77 11.83 7.69
N THR A 132 -1.32 13.01 7.99
CA THR A 132 -0.92 13.82 9.15
C THR A 132 -1.08 13.08 10.46
N THR A 133 -2.18 12.33 10.61
CA THR A 133 -2.44 11.49 11.79
C THR A 133 -1.45 10.32 11.83
N SER A 134 -1.19 9.64 10.71
CA SER A 134 -0.23 8.53 10.60
C SER A 134 1.18 8.94 11.04
N VAL A 135 1.67 10.09 10.57
CA VAL A 135 2.97 10.65 10.94
C VAL A 135 3.05 10.93 12.44
N ASN A 136 2.11 11.71 12.97
CA ASN A 136 2.16 12.11 14.37
C ASN A 136 1.88 10.92 15.31
N LEU A 137 1.08 9.95 14.90
CA LEU A 137 0.86 8.71 15.63
C LEU A 137 2.14 7.85 15.68
N ALA A 138 2.85 7.69 14.56
CA ALA A 138 4.11 6.97 14.52
C ALA A 138 5.18 7.64 15.40
N LEU A 139 5.31 8.96 15.32
CA LEU A 139 6.21 9.74 16.15
C LEU A 139 5.82 9.71 17.63
N ALA A 140 4.52 9.69 17.95
CA ALA A 140 4.04 9.58 19.32
C ALA A 140 4.31 8.18 19.92
N LEU A 141 4.18 7.12 19.12
CA LEU A 141 4.61 5.77 19.52
C LEU A 141 6.12 5.72 19.80
N ALA A 142 6.92 6.37 18.95
CA ALA A 142 8.37 6.48 19.17
C ALA A 142 8.72 7.30 20.43
N ALA A 143 8.06 8.43 20.63
CA ALA A 143 8.20 9.25 21.84
C ALA A 143 7.74 8.53 23.12
N ASN A 144 6.90 7.51 22.99
CA ASN A 144 6.52 6.59 24.07
C ASN A 144 7.44 5.37 24.20
N GLY A 145 8.61 5.39 23.53
CA GLY A 145 9.68 4.41 23.70
C GLY A 145 9.57 3.17 22.82
N ARG A 146 8.85 3.22 21.70
CA ARG A 146 8.73 2.10 20.74
C ARG A 146 9.70 2.27 19.57
N LYS A 147 10.20 1.16 19.02
CA LYS A 147 10.90 1.16 17.73
C LYS A 147 9.87 1.19 16.61
N VAL A 148 9.80 2.28 15.86
CA VAL A 148 8.73 2.53 14.90
C VAL A 148 9.25 2.66 13.48
N GLY A 149 8.53 2.03 12.55
CA GLY A 149 8.60 2.32 11.13
C GLY A 149 7.32 2.97 10.63
N LEU A 150 7.42 3.75 9.56
CA LEU A 150 6.32 4.38 8.86
C LEU A 150 6.40 4.06 7.37
N LEU A 151 5.36 3.42 6.84
CA LEU A 151 5.23 3.12 5.42
C LEU A 151 4.09 3.96 4.82
N ASP A 152 4.42 4.75 3.81
CA ASP A 152 3.44 5.41 2.95
C ASP A 152 2.95 4.44 1.88
N ALA A 153 1.70 4.02 1.98
CA ALA A 153 1.06 3.19 0.96
C ALA A 153 0.19 4.03 0.00
N ASP A 154 0.09 5.35 0.18
CA ASP A 154 -0.66 6.23 -0.71
C ASP A 154 0.18 6.65 -1.93
N ILE A 155 0.20 5.77 -2.94
CA ILE A 155 1.00 5.97 -4.15
C ILE A 155 0.59 7.20 -4.97
N TYR A 156 -0.67 7.61 -4.90
CA TYR A 156 -1.21 8.68 -5.76
C TYR A 156 -0.97 10.07 -5.18
N GLY A 157 -0.76 10.17 -3.87
CA GLY A 157 -0.49 11.43 -3.18
C GLY A 157 0.51 11.24 -2.06
N PRO A 158 1.73 10.74 -2.33
CA PRO A 158 2.71 10.48 -1.30
C PRO A 158 3.06 11.79 -0.60
N SER A 159 2.84 11.83 0.70
CA SER A 159 3.03 13.04 1.52
C SER A 159 4.13 12.90 2.56
N MET A 160 4.58 11.66 2.80
CA MET A 160 5.57 11.36 3.83
C MET A 160 6.93 12.03 3.62
N PRO A 161 7.51 12.12 2.40
CA PRO A 161 8.79 12.81 2.21
C PRO A 161 8.75 14.25 2.74
N ARG A 162 7.70 14.99 2.35
CA ARG A 162 7.47 16.36 2.81
C ARG A 162 7.16 16.44 4.29
N MET A 163 6.21 15.64 4.80
CA MET A 163 5.79 15.69 6.20
C MET A 163 6.88 15.26 7.18
N MET A 164 7.81 14.42 6.73
CA MET A 164 8.96 13.98 7.53
C MET A 164 10.21 14.84 7.29
N GLY A 165 10.17 15.83 6.38
CA GLY A 165 11.33 16.67 6.07
C GLY A 165 12.49 15.89 5.46
N ILE A 166 12.20 14.84 4.70
CA ILE A 166 13.19 13.93 4.11
C ILE A 166 13.30 14.21 2.60
N ALA A 167 14.53 14.41 2.14
CA ALA A 167 14.86 14.53 0.72
C ALA A 167 15.84 13.43 0.29
N GLY A 168 15.90 13.17 -1.00
CA GLY A 168 16.78 12.16 -1.59
C GLY A 168 16.07 10.84 -1.89
N ARG A 169 16.87 9.81 -2.18
CA ARG A 169 16.39 8.48 -2.56
C ARG A 169 16.99 7.43 -1.63
N PRO A 170 16.26 6.34 -1.30
CA PRO A 170 16.83 5.23 -0.57
C PRO A 170 17.98 4.61 -1.36
N ASN A 171 19.02 4.20 -0.66
CA ASN A 171 20.11 3.43 -1.24
C ASN A 171 19.76 1.94 -1.26
N SER A 172 20.44 1.18 -2.11
CA SER A 172 20.37 -0.29 -2.13
C SER A 172 21.79 -0.84 -2.24
N PRO A 173 22.51 -0.98 -1.11
CA PRO A 173 23.93 -1.37 -1.14
C PRO A 173 24.16 -2.77 -1.74
N ASP A 174 23.19 -3.68 -1.57
CA ASP A 174 23.23 -5.05 -2.08
C ASP A 174 22.50 -5.23 -3.42
N GLY A 175 21.90 -4.16 -3.96
CA GLY A 175 21.06 -4.17 -5.17
C GLY A 175 19.79 -5.00 -5.05
N LYS A 176 19.41 -5.45 -3.85
CA LYS A 176 18.26 -6.33 -3.58
C LYS A 176 17.28 -5.70 -2.61
N ARG A 177 17.78 -5.06 -1.56
CA ARG A 177 16.97 -4.42 -0.52
C ARG A 177 17.23 -2.93 -0.51
N LEU A 178 16.17 -2.18 -0.29
CA LEU A 178 16.22 -0.74 -0.06
C LEU A 178 16.44 -0.50 1.44
N GLU A 179 17.38 0.38 1.78
CA GLU A 179 17.43 0.93 3.13
C GLU A 179 16.33 1.99 3.26
N PRO A 180 15.49 1.93 4.31
CA PRO A 180 14.50 2.96 4.54
C PRO A 180 15.20 4.29 4.85
N MET A 181 14.53 5.39 4.51
CA MET A 181 14.97 6.72 4.92
C MET A 181 14.74 6.88 6.43
N GLU A 182 15.46 7.78 7.08
CA GLU A 182 15.31 8.01 8.52
C GLU A 182 15.22 9.50 8.82
N ASN A 183 14.29 9.87 9.70
CA ASN A 183 14.30 11.17 10.38
C ASN A 183 13.57 11.05 11.71
N PHE A 184 13.86 11.95 12.65
CA PHE A 184 13.24 12.02 13.98
C PHE A 184 13.28 10.68 14.75
N GLY A 185 14.30 9.85 14.49
CA GLY A 185 14.49 8.56 15.14
C GLY A 185 13.57 7.43 14.67
N ILE A 186 12.85 7.59 13.56
CA ILE A 186 12.02 6.53 12.97
C ILE A 186 12.42 6.23 11.53
N LYS A 187 12.18 4.98 11.11
CA LYS A 187 12.38 4.53 9.72
C LYS A 187 11.16 4.88 8.87
N VAL A 188 11.38 5.37 7.66
CA VAL A 188 10.33 5.84 6.75
C VAL A 188 10.58 5.28 5.36
N MET A 189 9.54 4.72 4.75
CA MET A 189 9.55 4.39 3.33
C MET A 189 8.30 4.96 2.67
N SER A 190 8.46 5.52 1.48
CA SER A 190 7.36 6.07 0.68
C SER A 190 7.67 5.93 -0.81
N MET A 191 6.62 5.79 -1.60
CA MET A 191 6.73 5.86 -3.05
C MET A 191 7.30 7.21 -3.52
N GLY A 192 7.07 8.28 -2.77
CA GLY A 192 7.61 9.60 -3.07
C GLY A 192 9.14 9.69 -2.99
N PHE A 193 9.83 8.70 -2.42
CA PHE A 193 11.29 8.63 -2.51
C PHE A 193 11.80 7.91 -3.76
N LEU A 194 10.97 7.04 -4.35
CA LEU A 194 11.34 6.21 -5.50
C LEU A 194 11.06 6.92 -6.83
N VAL A 195 10.15 7.90 -6.81
CA VAL A 195 9.69 8.63 -8.00
C VAL A 195 10.01 10.11 -7.85
N ALA A 196 10.47 10.74 -8.93
CA ALA A 196 10.69 12.19 -8.95
C ALA A 196 9.34 12.93 -9.04
N GLU A 197 9.17 13.97 -8.21
CA GLU A 197 7.91 14.74 -8.07
C GLU A 197 7.34 15.25 -9.41
N ASP A 198 8.20 15.55 -10.39
CA ASP A 198 7.81 16.13 -11.69
C ASP A 198 7.56 15.12 -12.81
N THR A 199 7.66 13.81 -12.54
CA THR A 199 7.45 12.78 -13.57
C THR A 199 6.00 12.28 -13.52
N PRO A 200 5.13 12.63 -14.50
CA PRO A 200 3.78 12.11 -14.55
C PRO A 200 3.81 10.60 -14.79
N MET A 201 3.71 9.82 -13.71
CA MET A 201 3.65 8.37 -13.78
C MET A 201 2.20 7.89 -13.81
N ILE A 202 1.85 7.13 -14.84
CA ILE A 202 0.55 6.46 -14.93
C ILE A 202 0.62 5.16 -14.11
N TRP A 203 0.20 5.25 -12.86
CA TRP A 203 0.10 4.09 -11.97
C TRP A 203 -1.09 3.21 -12.33
N ARG A 204 -0.84 2.05 -12.95
CA ARG A 204 -1.84 0.99 -13.14
C ARG A 204 -1.93 0.12 -11.88
N GLY A 205 -3.11 -0.42 -11.57
CA GLY A 205 -3.36 -1.20 -10.35
C GLY A 205 -2.32 -2.29 -10.05
N PRO A 206 -1.92 -3.13 -11.02
CA PRO A 206 -0.87 -4.15 -10.79
C PRO A 206 0.50 -3.56 -10.41
N MET A 207 0.87 -2.39 -10.97
CA MET A 207 2.12 -1.72 -10.63
C MET A 207 2.09 -1.19 -9.19
N VAL A 208 0.95 -0.60 -8.80
CA VAL A 208 0.72 -0.13 -7.41
C VAL A 208 0.90 -1.29 -6.44
N MET A 209 0.31 -2.44 -6.75
CA MET A 209 0.41 -3.61 -5.89
C MET A 209 1.83 -4.18 -5.82
N SER A 210 2.52 -4.28 -6.95
CA SER A 210 3.92 -4.73 -6.99
C SER A 210 4.82 -3.82 -6.16
N ALA A 211 4.66 -2.51 -6.31
CA ALA A 211 5.48 -1.53 -5.61
C ALA A 211 5.21 -1.54 -4.09
N LEU A 212 3.94 -1.70 -3.67
CA LEU A 212 3.59 -1.90 -2.26
C LEU A 212 4.22 -3.19 -1.69
N GLN A 213 4.13 -4.30 -2.43
CA GLN A 213 4.75 -5.56 -2.02
C GLN A 213 6.27 -5.42 -1.89
N GLN A 214 6.91 -4.71 -2.82
CA GLN A 214 8.35 -4.43 -2.76
C GLN A 214 8.69 -3.60 -1.52
N MET A 215 7.94 -2.54 -1.20
CA MET A 215 8.19 -1.73 0.01
C MET A 215 7.98 -2.51 1.32
N LEU A 216 7.13 -3.54 1.30
CA LEU A 216 6.91 -4.41 2.46
C LEU A 216 8.00 -5.49 2.60
N ARG A 217 8.42 -6.11 1.49
CA ARG A 217 9.32 -7.28 1.51
C ARG A 217 10.80 -6.93 1.35
N ASP A 218 11.08 -5.95 0.51
CA ASP A 218 12.42 -5.65 0.01
C ASP A 218 12.97 -4.37 0.65
N VAL A 219 12.48 -4.02 1.83
CA VAL A 219 12.98 -2.91 2.65
C VAL A 219 13.60 -3.45 3.92
N ASN A 220 14.78 -2.94 4.27
CA ASN A 220 15.50 -3.33 5.47
C ASN A 220 14.97 -2.60 6.72
N TRP A 221 13.76 -2.96 7.15
CA TRP A 221 13.13 -2.39 8.34
C TRP A 221 13.91 -2.68 9.63
N GLY A 222 14.69 -3.77 9.69
CA GLY A 222 15.35 -4.22 10.91
C GLY A 222 14.32 -4.61 11.99
N ASP A 223 14.72 -4.51 13.26
CA ASP A 223 13.84 -4.87 14.39
C ASP A 223 12.95 -3.70 14.80
N LEU A 224 11.64 -3.81 14.51
CA LEU A 224 10.63 -2.82 14.88
C LEU A 224 9.60 -3.41 15.85
N ASP A 225 9.18 -2.61 16.82
CA ASP A 225 8.03 -2.93 17.65
C ASP A 225 6.73 -2.75 16.86
N VAL A 226 6.65 -1.73 16.00
CA VAL A 226 5.47 -1.47 15.18
C VAL A 226 5.83 -0.79 13.86
N LEU A 227 5.19 -1.25 12.78
CA LEU A 227 5.16 -0.57 11.49
C LEU A 227 3.78 0.05 11.29
N VAL A 228 3.72 1.38 11.22
CA VAL A 228 2.50 2.12 10.89
C VAL A 228 2.42 2.25 9.37
N VAL A 229 1.29 1.86 8.78
CA VAL A 229 1.06 1.90 7.33
C VAL A 229 -0.01 2.92 7.03
N ASP A 230 0.35 4.01 6.34
CA ASP A 230 -0.60 5.02 5.86
C ASP A 230 -1.28 4.52 4.59
N MET A 231 -2.50 4.00 4.72
CA MET A 231 -3.21 3.34 3.62
C MET A 231 -3.68 4.37 2.57
N PRO A 232 -3.88 3.98 1.30
CA PRO A 232 -4.63 4.80 0.35
C PRO A 232 -6.01 5.21 0.91
N PRO A 233 -6.57 6.36 0.48
CA PRO A 233 -7.90 6.76 0.92
C PRO A 233 -9.00 5.88 0.29
N GLY A 234 -10.11 5.73 1.01
CA GLY A 234 -11.34 5.12 0.50
C GLY A 234 -11.59 3.71 1.04
N THR A 235 -12.12 2.87 0.16
CA THR A 235 -12.25 1.41 0.34
C THR A 235 -12.03 0.70 -1.00
N GLY A 236 -11.10 1.22 -1.82
CA GLY A 236 -10.81 0.71 -3.16
C GLY A 236 -9.86 -0.50 -3.16
N ASP A 237 -9.59 -1.04 -4.34
CA ASP A 237 -8.85 -2.30 -4.51
C ASP A 237 -7.46 -2.31 -3.89
N ALA A 238 -6.74 -1.18 -3.93
CA ALA A 238 -5.40 -1.08 -3.32
C ALA A 238 -5.43 -1.30 -1.80
N GLN A 239 -6.41 -0.73 -1.11
CA GLN A 239 -6.57 -0.85 0.34
C GLN A 239 -7.04 -2.24 0.74
N LEU A 240 -7.96 -2.83 -0.03
CA LEU A 240 -8.40 -4.22 0.18
C LEU A 240 -7.24 -5.20 -0.01
N THR A 241 -6.47 -5.02 -1.09
CA THR A 241 -5.34 -5.90 -1.38
C THR A 241 -4.26 -5.80 -0.31
N MET A 242 -3.95 -4.58 0.19
CA MET A 242 -3.08 -4.40 1.34
C MET A 242 -3.60 -5.12 2.59
N ALA A 243 -4.90 -5.00 2.88
CA ALA A 243 -5.51 -5.66 4.03
C ALA A 243 -5.52 -7.19 3.91
N GLN A 244 -5.55 -7.73 2.68
CA GLN A 244 -5.53 -9.17 2.41
C GLN A 244 -4.13 -9.77 2.36
N GLN A 245 -3.13 -9.01 1.93
CA GLN A 245 -1.78 -9.52 1.70
C GLN A 245 -0.85 -9.28 2.88
N VAL A 246 -1.15 -8.26 3.70
CA VAL A 246 -0.35 -7.89 4.86
C VAL A 246 -0.95 -8.50 6.13
N PRO A 247 -0.17 -9.20 6.97
CA PRO A 247 -0.64 -9.71 8.25
C PRO A 247 -0.79 -8.56 9.26
N LEU A 248 -1.84 -7.77 9.11
CA LEU A 248 -2.12 -6.62 9.97
C LEU A 248 -2.50 -7.09 11.38
N ALA A 249 -1.85 -6.51 12.39
CA ALA A 249 -2.24 -6.65 13.79
C ALA A 249 -3.58 -5.95 14.08
N GLY A 250 -3.90 -4.93 13.27
CA GLY A 250 -5.19 -4.27 13.25
C GLY A 250 -5.18 -2.97 12.45
N ALA A 251 -6.33 -2.31 12.42
CA ALA A 251 -6.54 -1.06 11.70
C ALA A 251 -7.09 0.05 12.62
N VAL A 252 -6.63 1.27 12.38
CA VAL A 252 -7.16 2.51 12.96
C VAL A 252 -7.89 3.28 11.86
N ILE A 253 -9.10 3.73 12.17
CA ILE A 253 -9.90 4.54 11.23
C ILE A 253 -9.78 6.02 11.63
N VAL A 254 -9.41 6.88 10.68
CA VAL A 254 -9.41 8.33 10.84
C VAL A 254 -10.65 8.90 10.15
N SER A 255 -11.42 9.69 10.87
CA SER A 255 -12.62 10.37 10.36
C SER A 255 -12.72 11.81 10.87
N THR A 256 -13.71 12.56 10.39
CA THR A 256 -14.09 13.87 10.92
C THR A 256 -15.50 13.80 11.54
N PRO A 257 -15.92 14.78 12.36
CA PRO A 257 -17.22 14.74 13.06
C PRO A 257 -18.46 14.77 12.15
N GLN A 258 -18.27 15.02 10.85
CA GLN A 258 -19.35 15.23 9.89
C GLN A 258 -20.06 13.92 9.57
N ASP A 259 -21.39 13.92 9.55
CA ASP A 259 -22.22 12.73 9.27
C ASP A 259 -21.82 12.00 7.98
N ILE A 260 -21.44 12.73 6.93
CA ILE A 260 -21.00 12.16 5.65
C ILE A 260 -19.68 11.39 5.82
N ALA A 261 -18.75 11.89 6.64
CA ALA A 261 -17.49 11.20 6.91
C ALA A 261 -17.70 9.90 7.71
N LEU A 262 -18.71 9.87 8.59
CA LEU A 262 -19.03 8.70 9.42
C LEU A 262 -19.54 7.51 8.59
N LEU A 263 -20.31 7.77 7.53
CA LEU A 263 -20.71 6.72 6.57
C LEU A 263 -19.50 6.01 5.97
N ASP A 264 -18.43 6.74 5.70
CA ASP A 264 -17.22 6.17 5.12
C ASP A 264 -16.36 5.43 6.18
N ALA A 265 -16.38 5.88 7.44
CA ALA A 265 -15.81 5.12 8.55
C ALA A 265 -16.50 3.74 8.71
N ARG A 266 -17.83 3.69 8.56
CA ARG A 266 -18.60 2.44 8.57
C ARG A 266 -18.23 1.51 7.42
N LYS A 267 -18.03 2.05 6.21
CA LYS A 267 -17.53 1.26 5.06
C LYS A 267 -16.14 0.70 5.33
N GLY A 268 -15.22 1.53 5.87
CA GLY A 268 -13.88 1.11 6.25
C GLY A 268 -13.88 -0.02 7.28
N LEU A 269 -14.70 0.08 8.34
CA LEU A 269 -14.90 -0.99 9.32
C LEU A 269 -15.36 -2.29 8.67
N ASN A 270 -16.39 -2.22 7.82
CA ASN A 270 -16.94 -3.40 7.17
C ASN A 270 -15.93 -4.06 6.21
N MET A 271 -15.08 -3.27 5.55
CA MET A 271 -13.99 -3.78 4.71
C MET A 271 -12.98 -4.59 5.55
N PHE A 272 -12.50 -4.04 6.67
CA PHE A 272 -11.55 -4.76 7.54
C PHE A 272 -12.19 -6.01 8.19
N ARG A 273 -13.47 -5.95 8.57
CA ARG A 273 -14.19 -7.14 9.05
C ARG A 273 -14.27 -8.25 8.00
N ARG A 274 -14.43 -7.91 6.71
CA ARG A 274 -14.49 -8.89 5.61
C ARG A 274 -13.16 -9.59 5.33
N VAL A 275 -12.04 -9.01 5.76
CA VAL A 275 -10.70 -9.59 5.61
C VAL A 275 -10.10 -10.02 6.95
N ASP A 276 -10.94 -10.20 7.97
CA ASP A 276 -10.58 -10.64 9.32
C ASP A 276 -9.51 -9.79 10.01
N VAL A 277 -9.42 -8.50 9.66
CA VAL A 277 -8.52 -7.55 10.31
C VAL A 277 -9.27 -6.83 11.45
N PRO A 278 -8.78 -6.87 12.69
CA PRO A 278 -9.44 -6.21 13.80
C PRO A 278 -9.31 -4.68 13.69
N VAL A 279 -10.41 -3.97 13.87
CA VAL A 279 -10.38 -2.51 13.99
C VAL A 279 -10.11 -2.15 15.45
N LEU A 280 -8.96 -1.53 15.69
CA LEU A 280 -8.42 -1.19 17.01
C LEU A 280 -9.14 0.02 17.60
N GLY A 281 -9.64 0.91 16.74
CA GLY A 281 -10.52 2.01 17.10
C GLY A 281 -10.59 3.10 16.03
N ILE A 282 -11.32 4.16 16.36
CA ILE A 282 -11.51 5.35 15.53
C ILE A 282 -10.86 6.57 16.19
N ILE A 283 -10.29 7.44 15.37
CA ILE A 283 -9.77 8.77 15.73
C ILE A 283 -10.63 9.82 15.05
N GLU A 284 -11.16 10.77 15.81
CA GLU A 284 -11.86 11.95 15.29
C GLU A 284 -10.87 13.09 15.06
N ASN A 285 -10.48 13.33 13.82
CA ASN A 285 -9.65 14.46 13.46
C ASN A 285 -10.49 15.71 13.18
N MET A 286 -9.89 16.89 13.32
CA MET A 286 -10.57 18.19 13.13
C MET A 286 -11.84 18.31 13.99
N SER A 287 -11.79 17.78 15.21
CA SER A 287 -12.94 17.58 16.11
C SER A 287 -13.53 18.88 16.66
N TYR A 288 -12.68 19.86 16.93
CA TYR A 288 -13.04 21.19 17.40
C TYR A 288 -11.90 22.16 17.10
N PHE A 289 -12.18 23.46 17.15
CA PHE A 289 -11.20 24.53 17.04
C PHE A 289 -11.16 25.31 18.35
N CYS A 290 -9.98 25.54 18.91
CA CYS A 290 -9.79 26.45 20.03
C CYS A 290 -9.20 27.76 19.52
N CYS A 291 -9.92 28.87 19.72
CA CYS A 291 -9.45 30.19 19.33
C CYS A 291 -8.16 30.53 20.09
N PRO A 292 -7.03 30.78 19.39
CA PRO A 292 -5.76 31.07 20.05
C PRO A 292 -5.76 32.40 20.81
N ASN A 293 -6.70 33.31 20.50
CA ASN A 293 -6.77 34.62 21.15
C ASN A 293 -7.58 34.61 22.46
N CYS A 294 -8.67 33.83 22.54
CA CYS A 294 -9.58 33.85 23.69
C CYS A 294 -9.83 32.47 24.34
N GLY A 295 -9.27 31.40 23.80
CA GLY A 295 -9.47 30.03 24.29
C GLY A 295 -10.87 29.45 24.03
N HIS A 296 -11.76 30.20 23.37
CA HIS A 296 -13.10 29.73 23.05
C HIS A 296 -13.04 28.52 22.11
N ARG A 297 -13.73 27.45 22.51
CA ARG A 297 -13.89 26.24 21.71
C ARG A 297 -15.09 26.38 20.78
N THR A 298 -14.89 26.06 19.51
CA THR A 298 -15.90 26.07 18.46
C THR A 298 -15.87 24.74 17.70
N ASP A 299 -17.02 24.07 17.61
CA ASP A 299 -17.16 22.80 16.91
C ASP A 299 -17.51 23.05 15.42
N ILE A 300 -16.51 23.47 14.64
CA ILE A 300 -16.67 23.97 13.26
C ILE A 300 -17.43 22.99 12.35
N PHE A 301 -17.19 21.69 12.54
CA PHE A 301 -17.72 20.64 11.67
C PHE A 301 -18.69 19.69 12.37
N SER A 302 -19.30 20.11 13.49
CA SER A 302 -19.89 19.26 14.53
C SER A 302 -18.82 18.66 15.46
N HIS A 303 -19.26 17.91 16.47
CA HIS A 303 -18.39 17.25 17.44
C HIS A 303 -19.00 15.93 17.94
N GLY A 304 -18.14 14.95 18.23
CA GLY A 304 -18.54 13.69 18.87
C GLY A 304 -19.23 12.69 17.95
N GLY A 305 -19.32 13.00 16.65
CA GLY A 305 -19.91 12.10 15.65
C GLY A 305 -19.16 10.78 15.57
N ALA A 306 -17.84 10.79 15.58
CA ALA A 306 -17.03 9.58 15.50
C ALA A 306 -17.05 8.79 16.82
N ARG A 307 -17.19 9.46 17.96
CA ARG A 307 -17.39 8.80 19.26
C ARG A 307 -18.72 8.05 19.29
N LYS A 308 -19.81 8.72 18.92
CA LYS A 308 -21.13 8.10 18.84
C LYS A 308 -21.13 6.91 17.88
N GLU A 309 -20.54 7.08 16.70
CA GLU A 309 -20.44 5.99 15.72
C GLU A 309 -19.55 4.84 16.24
N ALA A 310 -18.52 5.12 17.05
CA ALA A 310 -17.75 4.09 17.72
C ALA A 310 -18.63 3.26 18.66
N ASP A 311 -19.43 3.92 19.50
CA ASP A 311 -20.36 3.28 20.43
C ASP A 311 -21.40 2.43 19.67
N ASP A 312 -22.00 2.98 18.61
CA ASP A 312 -23.01 2.31 17.79
C ASP A 312 -22.45 1.06 17.06
N LEU A 313 -21.18 1.09 16.65
CA LEU A 313 -20.53 0.00 15.91
C LEU A 313 -19.73 -0.98 16.80
N GLY A 314 -19.70 -0.73 18.11
CA GLY A 314 -18.92 -1.50 19.08
C GLY A 314 -17.41 -1.36 18.86
N MET A 315 -16.95 -0.19 18.42
CA MET A 315 -15.55 0.16 18.25
C MET A 315 -15.06 1.03 19.41
N GLU A 316 -13.75 1.08 19.57
CA GLU A 316 -13.12 1.99 20.53
C GLU A 316 -13.00 3.40 19.97
N PHE A 317 -13.26 4.40 20.81
CA PHE A 317 -12.86 5.76 20.54
C PHE A 317 -11.45 6.04 21.08
N LEU A 318 -10.45 6.08 20.19
CA LEU A 318 -9.06 6.27 20.60
C LEU A 318 -8.80 7.70 21.06
N GLY A 319 -9.45 8.68 20.44
CA GLY A 319 -9.34 10.08 20.83
C GLY A 319 -9.78 11.05 19.74
N GLU A 320 -9.75 12.33 20.10
CA GLU A 320 -10.08 13.45 19.24
C GLU A 320 -8.87 14.37 19.08
N ILE A 321 -8.63 14.85 17.86
CA ILE A 321 -7.55 15.77 17.51
C ILE A 321 -8.19 17.11 17.13
N PRO A 322 -7.74 18.24 17.69
CA PRO A 322 -8.28 19.54 17.33
C PRO A 322 -7.86 19.98 15.92
N LEU A 323 -8.70 20.78 15.27
CA LEU A 323 -8.29 21.58 14.13
C LEU A 323 -7.44 22.75 14.65
N HIS A 324 -6.12 22.69 14.45
CA HIS A 324 -5.23 23.73 14.94
C HIS A 324 -4.15 24.11 13.91
N LEU A 325 -3.86 25.41 13.81
CA LEU A 325 -2.95 25.95 12.82
C LEU A 325 -1.54 25.37 12.96
N SER A 326 -1.03 25.25 14.19
CA SER A 326 0.29 24.66 14.44
C SER A 326 0.41 23.23 13.93
N ILE A 327 -0.63 22.39 14.01
CA ILE A 327 -0.57 21.02 13.48
C ILE A 327 -0.36 21.06 11.96
N ARG A 328 -1.10 21.94 11.27
CA ARG A 328 -1.03 22.11 9.82
C ARG A 328 0.31 22.70 9.37
N GLU A 329 0.75 23.80 9.98
CA GLU A 329 2.00 24.48 9.62
C GLU A 329 3.24 23.61 9.86
N THR A 330 3.30 22.97 11.02
CA THR A 330 4.45 22.14 11.39
C THR A 330 4.55 20.89 10.52
N SER A 331 3.42 20.26 10.16
CA SER A 331 3.40 19.12 9.22
C SER A 331 3.84 19.52 7.82
N ASP A 332 3.39 20.67 7.31
CA ASP A 332 3.76 21.18 5.98
C ASP A 332 5.23 21.56 5.84
N GLN A 333 5.84 21.98 6.96
CA GLN A 333 7.26 22.33 7.07
C GLN A 333 8.16 21.12 7.31
N GLY A 334 7.58 19.91 7.39
CA GLY A 334 8.34 18.69 7.65
C GLY A 334 8.84 18.56 9.10
N GLN A 335 8.18 19.24 10.05
CA GLN A 335 8.53 19.24 11.48
C GLN A 335 7.31 18.88 12.35
N PRO A 336 6.75 17.66 12.27
CA PRO A 336 5.47 17.31 12.88
C PRO A 336 5.33 17.73 14.35
N ILE A 337 4.10 18.09 14.77
CA ILE A 337 3.85 18.73 16.08
C ILE A 337 4.38 17.94 17.27
N VAL A 338 4.37 16.60 17.19
CA VAL A 338 4.90 15.72 18.25
C VAL A 338 6.40 15.90 18.46
N VAL A 339 7.13 16.30 17.42
CA VAL A 339 8.59 16.53 17.47
C VAL A 339 8.91 17.99 17.72
N SER A 340 8.25 18.91 17.00
CA SER A 340 8.56 20.35 17.09
C SER A 340 8.06 20.99 18.38
N GLN A 341 6.97 20.47 18.97
CA GLN A 341 6.36 21.00 20.19
C GLN A 341 5.90 19.86 21.11
N PRO A 342 6.84 19.04 21.65
CA PRO A 342 6.53 17.80 22.37
C PRO A 342 5.71 18.01 23.65
N ASP A 343 5.81 19.19 24.27
CA ASP A 343 5.10 19.55 25.50
C ASP A 343 3.76 20.25 25.23
N SER A 344 3.40 20.50 23.97
CA SER A 344 2.11 21.09 23.59
C SER A 344 0.95 20.16 23.91
N GLU A 345 -0.24 20.74 24.16
CA GLU A 345 -1.47 19.96 24.34
C GLU A 345 -1.78 19.08 23.12
N HIS A 346 -1.45 19.56 21.91
CA HIS A 346 -1.62 18.81 20.67
C HIS A 346 -0.73 17.57 20.60
N ALA A 347 0.55 17.69 20.99
CA ALA A 347 1.45 16.55 21.07
C ALA A 347 1.00 15.54 22.15
N LYS A 348 0.54 16.03 23.31
CA LYS A 348 -0.02 15.18 24.37
C LYS A 348 -1.22 14.36 23.91
N VAL A 349 -2.11 14.95 23.10
CA VAL A 349 -3.24 14.22 22.49
C VAL A 349 -2.74 13.03 21.65
N TYR A 350 -1.80 13.25 20.73
CA TYR A 350 -1.23 12.16 19.94
C TYR A 350 -0.53 11.09 20.79
N ARG A 351 0.19 11.50 21.84
CA ARG A 351 0.82 10.56 22.79
C ARG A 351 -0.18 9.72 23.55
N GLN A 352 -1.31 10.28 23.96
CA GLN A 352 -2.39 9.54 24.62
C GLN A 352 -3.07 8.54 23.66
N ILE A 353 -3.35 8.96 22.43
CA ILE A 353 -3.88 8.08 21.37
C ILE A 353 -2.90 6.92 21.12
N ALA A 354 -1.60 7.21 21.02
CA ALA A 354 -0.56 6.21 20.82
C ALA A 354 -0.47 5.22 21.99
N THR A 355 -0.61 5.67 23.24
CA THR A 355 -0.66 4.78 24.42
C THR A 355 -1.85 3.83 24.34
N ARG A 356 -3.06 4.34 24.10
CA ARG A 356 -4.27 3.51 23.99
C ARG A 356 -4.16 2.49 22.85
N LEU A 357 -3.64 2.93 21.71
CA LEU A 357 -3.39 2.05 20.56
C LEU A 357 -2.40 0.93 20.94
N TRP A 358 -1.28 1.31 21.57
CA TRP A 358 -0.25 0.37 22.00
C TRP A 358 -0.79 -0.67 22.98
N ASP A 359 -1.56 -0.25 23.98
CA ASP A 359 -2.16 -1.14 24.97
C ASP A 359 -3.08 -2.17 24.31
N LYS A 360 -3.80 -1.79 23.26
CA LYS A 360 -4.62 -2.73 22.49
C LYS A 360 -3.83 -3.74 21.69
N ILE A 361 -2.80 -3.32 20.97
CA ILE A 361 -2.01 -4.25 20.14
C ILE A 361 -1.09 -5.14 20.98
N SER A 362 -0.60 -4.65 22.12
CA SER A 362 0.31 -5.40 23.00
C SER A 362 -0.42 -6.25 24.04
N GLY A 363 -1.61 -5.82 24.50
CA GLY A 363 -2.45 -6.58 25.43
C GLY A 363 -3.36 -7.61 24.75
N GLY A 364 -3.64 -7.45 23.45
CA GLY A 364 -4.41 -8.40 22.66
C GLY A 364 -3.52 -9.52 22.10
N GLY A 365 -3.38 -10.63 22.82
CA GLY A 365 -2.67 -11.84 22.39
C GLY A 365 -3.29 -12.59 21.20
N ARG A 366 -3.74 -11.90 20.15
CA ARG A 366 -4.16 -12.50 18.89
C ARG A 366 -3.05 -12.36 17.87
N VAL A 367 -2.39 -13.49 17.60
CA VAL A 367 -1.54 -13.70 16.43
C VAL A 367 -2.32 -13.29 15.20
N ALA A 368 -1.76 -12.42 14.35
CA ALA A 368 -2.36 -12.02 13.08
C ALA A 368 -2.84 -13.28 12.32
N PRO A 369 -4.05 -13.27 11.73
CA PRO A 369 -4.58 -14.44 11.05
C PRO A 369 -3.60 -14.89 9.96
N LYS A 370 -3.27 -16.20 9.96
CA LYS A 370 -2.50 -16.80 8.88
C LYS A 370 -3.35 -16.72 7.61
N ILE A 371 -2.95 -15.89 6.66
CA ILE A 371 -3.57 -15.83 5.34
C ILE A 371 -3.25 -17.15 4.61
N VAL A 372 -4.21 -18.08 4.58
CA VAL A 372 -4.13 -19.27 3.74
C VAL A 372 -4.57 -18.87 2.34
N VAL A 373 -3.61 -18.52 1.49
CA VAL A 373 -3.86 -18.40 0.05
C VAL A 373 -4.03 -19.82 -0.48
N GLN A 374 -5.27 -20.22 -0.82
CA GLN A 374 -5.55 -21.45 -1.57
C GLN A 374 -5.18 -21.28 -3.04
#